data_AF-A0A399P5K9-F1
#
_entry.id   AF-A0A399P5K9-F1
#
_cell.length_a   1.000
_cell.length_b   1.000
_cell.length_c   1.000
_cell.angle_alpha   90.00
_cell.angle_beta   90.00
_cell.angle_gamma   90.00
#
_symmetry.space_group_name_H-M   'P 1'
#
loop_
_entity.id
_entity.type
_entity.pdbx_description
1 polymer ?
#
loop_
_entity_poly.entity_id
_entity_poly.type
_entity_poly.pdbx_seq_one_letter_code
_entity_poly.pdbx_strand_id
1 'polypeptide(L)'
;FARAMWAAQAAGGSTLLVAWDGDRPLGSGQLDTRGAVPELRNLRVGAATRGRGVGTAIVRAAEERVTPGRLTVGVALANPRARALYERLGYRGTGEMTTSSYAYVDDAGVTRQATETDERLAKGLG
;
A
#
# COMPACT_ATOMS: atom_id res chain seq x y z
N PHE A 1 2.58 15.11 -2.22
CA PHE A 1 2.36 13.66 -2.41
C PHE A 1 2.47 13.24 -3.88
N ALA A 2 1.52 13.59 -4.77
CA ALA A 2 1.51 13.13 -6.16
C ALA A 2 2.77 13.47 -7.00
N ARG A 3 3.34 14.68 -6.85
CA ARG A 3 4.59 15.07 -7.55
C ARG A 3 5.78 14.18 -7.19
N ALA A 4 5.89 13.79 -5.92
CA ALA A 4 6.98 12.93 -5.46
C ALA A 4 6.85 11.50 -6.01
N MET A 5 5.62 10.98 -6.08
CA MET A 5 5.35 9.69 -6.73
C MET A 5 5.70 9.72 -8.21
N TRP A 6 5.26 10.76 -8.92
CA TRP A 6 5.58 10.96 -10.33
C TRP A 6 7.10 11.01 -10.58
N ALA A 7 7.84 11.79 -9.79
CA ALA A 7 9.30 11.88 -9.91
C ALA A 7 9.98 10.53 -9.67
N ALA A 8 9.54 9.77 -8.64
CA ALA A 8 10.06 8.43 -8.38
C ALA A 8 9.76 7.46 -9.53
N GLN A 9 8.57 7.55 -10.14
CA GLN A 9 8.21 6.74 -11.29
C GLN A 9 9.01 7.10 -12.54
N ALA A 10 9.17 8.38 -12.84
CA ALA A 10 9.99 8.86 -13.95
C ALA A 10 11.46 8.44 -13.83
N ALA A 11 11.97 8.32 -12.60
CA ALA A 11 13.30 7.81 -12.30
C ALA A 11 13.41 6.27 -12.27
N GLY A 12 12.33 5.53 -12.58
CA GLY A 12 12.32 4.06 -12.56
C GLY A 12 12.28 3.43 -11.16
N GLY A 13 12.16 4.23 -10.11
CA GLY A 13 12.15 3.77 -8.71
C GLY A 13 10.76 3.44 -8.15
N SER A 14 9.69 3.67 -8.90
CA SER A 14 8.36 3.20 -8.49
C SER A 14 7.42 2.96 -9.66
N THR A 15 6.39 2.15 -9.45
CA THR A 15 5.35 1.85 -10.43
C THR A 15 3.97 2.09 -9.83
N LEU A 16 3.13 2.86 -10.52
CA LEU A 16 1.70 2.96 -10.20
C LEU A 16 0.96 1.76 -10.78
N LEU A 17 0.31 0.99 -9.90
CA LEU A 17 -0.59 -0.10 -10.26
C LEU A 17 -2.02 0.41 -10.16
N VAL A 18 -2.84 0.13 -11.18
CA VAL A 18 -4.26 0.51 -11.21
C VAL A 18 -5.07 -0.71 -11.60
N ALA A 19 -6.10 -1.02 -10.82
CA ALA A 19 -7.07 -2.06 -11.15
C ALA A 19 -8.25 -1.43 -11.91
N TRP A 20 -8.59 -1.99 -13.06
CA TRP A 20 -9.61 -1.49 -13.97
C TRP A 20 -10.80 -2.46 -14.11
N ASP A 21 -11.96 -1.91 -14.42
CA ASP A 21 -13.19 -2.61 -14.80
C ASP A 21 -13.75 -1.89 -16.04
N GLY A 22 -13.40 -2.40 -17.22
CA GLY A 22 -13.45 -1.62 -18.46
C GLY A 22 -12.60 -0.35 -18.31
N ASP A 23 -13.19 0.80 -18.63
CA ASP A 23 -12.52 2.11 -18.53
C ASP A 23 -12.62 2.74 -17.12
N ARG A 24 -13.19 2.02 -16.14
CA ARG A 24 -13.37 2.54 -14.78
C ARG A 24 -12.24 2.10 -13.86
N PRO A 25 -11.46 3.02 -13.25
CA PRO A 25 -10.47 2.67 -12.24
C PRO A 25 -11.17 2.33 -10.92
N LEU A 26 -10.88 1.15 -10.36
CA LEU A 26 -11.50 0.66 -9.12
C LEU A 26 -10.62 0.86 -7.89
N GLY A 27 -9.30 1.00 -8.09
CA GLY A 27 -8.32 1.15 -7.03
C GLY A 27 -6.91 1.26 -7.58
N SER A 28 -5.97 1.63 -6.72
CA SER A 28 -4.57 1.79 -7.08
C SER A 28 -3.63 1.38 -5.93
N GLY A 29 -2.37 1.15 -6.27
CA GLY A 29 -1.27 0.95 -5.33
C GLY A 29 0.05 1.41 -5.94
N GLN A 30 1.03 1.72 -5.11
CA GLN A 30 2.36 2.13 -5.55
C GLN A 30 3.37 1.05 -5.15
N LEU A 31 4.00 0.42 -6.14
CA LEU A 31 5.16 -0.42 -5.90
C LEU A 31 6.42 0.46 -5.88
N ASP A 32 7.04 0.61 -4.71
CA ASP A 32 8.29 1.35 -4.52
C ASP A 32 9.46 0.36 -4.48
N THR A 33 10.41 0.51 -5.41
CA THR A 33 11.56 -0.39 -5.57
C THR A 33 12.88 0.26 -5.18
N ARG A 34 12.85 1.46 -4.59
CA ARG A 34 14.07 2.20 -4.20
C ARG A 34 14.73 1.66 -2.93
N GLY A 35 13.96 0.95 -2.10
CA GLY A 35 14.46 0.31 -0.88
C GLY A 35 15.15 -1.03 -1.16
N ALA A 36 15.91 -1.53 -0.19
CA ALA A 36 16.58 -2.84 -0.29
C ALA A 36 15.59 -4.00 -0.51
N VAL A 37 14.35 -3.86 -0.03
CA VAL A 37 13.23 -4.75 -0.32
C VAL A 37 12.10 -3.90 -0.87
N PRO A 38 11.50 -4.26 -2.02
CA PRO A 38 10.34 -3.54 -2.55
C PRO A 38 9.18 -3.45 -1.54
N GLU A 39 8.47 -2.33 -1.58
CA GLU A 39 7.32 -2.06 -0.72
C GLU A 39 6.10 -1.69 -1.58
N LEU A 40 4.97 -2.37 -1.37
CA LEU A 40 3.68 -1.93 -1.89
C LEU A 40 3.05 -0.96 -0.89
N ARG A 41 2.87 0.29 -1.32
CA ARG A 41 2.43 1.42 -0.52
C ARG A 41 1.16 2.03 -1.12
N ASN A 42 0.51 2.89 -0.35
CA ASN A 42 -0.57 3.76 -0.84
C ASN A 42 -1.72 2.98 -1.53
N LEU A 43 -1.98 1.74 -1.09
CA LEU A 43 -3.04 0.91 -1.64
C LEU A 43 -4.41 1.47 -1.25
N ARG A 44 -5.23 1.81 -2.25
CA ARG A 44 -6.58 2.34 -2.06
C ARG A 44 -7.56 1.63 -2.97
N VAL A 45 -8.73 1.30 -2.43
CA VAL A 45 -9.87 0.74 -3.16
C VAL A 45 -11.08 1.62 -2.91
N GLY A 46 -11.79 1.99 -3.97
CA GLY A 46 -13.01 2.79 -3.89
C GLY A 46 -14.04 2.17 -2.95
N ALA A 47 -14.72 2.98 -2.13
CA ALA A 47 -15.61 2.47 -1.09
C ALA A 47 -16.70 1.52 -1.65
N ALA A 48 -17.30 1.90 -2.79
CA ALA A 48 -18.33 1.12 -3.49
C ALA A 48 -17.82 -0.18 -4.13
N THR A 49 -16.50 -0.40 -4.23
CA THR A 49 -15.89 -1.55 -4.91
C THR A 49 -15.12 -2.46 -3.96
N ARG A 50 -15.13 -2.16 -2.66
CA ARG A 50 -14.54 -3.00 -1.61
C ARG A 50 -15.24 -4.36 -1.56
N GLY A 51 -14.47 -5.40 -1.22
CA GLY A 51 -14.99 -6.77 -1.14
C GLY A 51 -15.08 -7.51 -2.47
N ARG A 52 -14.77 -6.86 -3.60
CA ARG A 52 -14.78 -7.46 -4.95
C ARG A 52 -13.41 -7.95 -5.43
N GLY A 53 -12.47 -8.20 -4.52
CA GLY A 53 -11.12 -8.67 -4.88
C GLY A 53 -10.16 -7.62 -5.46
N VAL A 54 -10.56 -6.35 -5.61
CA VAL A 54 -9.71 -5.28 -6.18
C VAL A 54 -8.36 -5.14 -5.47
N GLY A 55 -8.36 -5.10 -4.14
CA GLY A 55 -7.12 -5.02 -3.35
C GLY A 55 -6.23 -6.24 -3.56
N THR A 56 -6.82 -7.43 -3.66
CA THR A 56 -6.09 -8.67 -3.99
C THR A 56 -5.43 -8.56 -5.37
N ALA A 57 -6.15 -8.09 -6.38
CA ALA A 57 -5.62 -7.95 -7.73
C ALA A 57 -4.40 -7.02 -7.78
N ILE A 58 -4.45 -5.89 -7.05
CA ILE A 58 -3.32 -4.95 -6.97
C ILE A 58 -2.12 -5.59 -6.27
N VAL A 59 -2.34 -6.31 -5.16
CA VAL A 59 -1.25 -7.01 -4.45
C VAL A 59 -0.61 -8.07 -5.35
N ARG A 60 -1.40 -8.89 -6.04
CA ARG A 60 -0.88 -9.91 -6.96
C ARG A 60 -0.07 -9.31 -8.10
N ALA A 61 -0.54 -8.21 -8.69
CA ALA A 61 0.21 -7.50 -9.73
C ALA A 61 1.55 -6.91 -9.24
N ALA A 62 1.65 -6.60 -7.94
CA ALA A 62 2.91 -6.20 -7.31
C ALA A 62 3.81 -7.42 -7.05
N GLU A 63 3.25 -8.53 -6.55
CA GLU A 63 3.99 -9.78 -6.35
C GLU A 63 4.63 -10.29 -7.65
N GLU A 64 3.87 -10.31 -8.75
CA GLU A 64 4.36 -10.75 -10.07
C GLU A 64 5.59 -9.96 -10.55
N ARG A 65 5.66 -8.67 -10.25
CA ARG A 65 6.79 -7.79 -10.62
C ARG A 65 8.04 -8.00 -9.78
N VAL A 66 7.88 -8.59 -8.60
CA VAL A 66 8.95 -8.80 -7.63
C VAL A 66 9.33 -10.28 -7.55
N THR A 67 8.67 -11.16 -8.31
CA THR A 67 8.94 -12.60 -8.30
C THR A 67 10.12 -12.93 -9.23
N PRO A 68 11.10 -13.73 -8.79
CA PRO A 68 11.31 -14.22 -7.42
C PRO A 68 11.87 -13.12 -6.52
N GLY A 69 11.54 -13.13 -5.23
CA GLY A 69 12.03 -12.11 -4.30
C GLY A 69 11.26 -12.02 -3.00
N ARG A 70 11.24 -10.81 -2.43
CA ARG A 70 10.52 -10.50 -1.19
C ARG A 70 9.79 -9.18 -1.37
N LEU A 71 8.54 -9.11 -0.95
CA LEU A 71 7.72 -7.90 -0.99
C LEU A 71 7.22 -7.55 0.40
N THR A 72 7.21 -6.26 0.72
CA THR A 72 6.75 -5.73 2.00
C THR A 72 5.54 -4.81 1.84
N VAL A 73 4.78 -4.65 2.92
CA VAL A 73 3.69 -3.68 3.06
C VAL A 73 3.73 -3.09 4.47
N GLY A 74 3.40 -1.80 4.61
CA GLY A 74 3.07 -1.21 5.91
C GLY A 74 1.56 -1.32 6.17
N VAL A 75 1.18 -1.67 7.38
CA VAL A 75 -0.24 -1.67 7.80
C VAL A 75 -0.43 -1.03 9.16
N ALA A 76 -1.30 -0.01 9.20
CA ALA A 76 -1.70 0.63 10.44
C ALA A 76 -2.37 -0.37 11.38
N LEU A 77 -2.03 -0.33 12.67
CA LEU A 77 -2.68 -1.15 13.69
C LEU A 77 -4.20 -0.90 13.76
N ALA A 78 -4.63 0.32 13.44
CA ALA A 78 -6.03 0.72 13.35
C ALA A 78 -6.75 0.23 12.07
N ASN A 79 -6.08 -0.52 11.18
CA ASN A 79 -6.63 -1.00 9.92
C ASN A 79 -6.67 -2.55 9.84
N PRO A 80 -7.47 -3.22 10.69
CA PRO A 80 -7.53 -4.68 10.73
C PRO A 80 -8.02 -5.30 9.42
N ARG A 81 -8.80 -4.55 8.63
CA ARG A 81 -9.27 -5.00 7.31
C ARG A 81 -8.11 -5.14 6.31
N ALA A 82 -7.18 -4.18 6.28
CA ALA A 82 -5.99 -4.28 5.43
C ALA A 82 -5.08 -5.42 5.91
N ARG A 83 -4.88 -5.56 7.23
CA ARG A 83 -4.10 -6.67 7.80
C ARG A 83 -4.65 -8.03 7.38
N ALA A 84 -5.96 -8.24 7.53
CA ALA A 84 -6.62 -9.48 7.13
C ALA A 84 -6.53 -9.77 5.62
N LEU A 85 -6.46 -8.73 4.77
CA LEU A 85 -6.18 -8.90 3.35
C LEU A 85 -4.77 -9.45 3.13
N TYR A 86 -3.75 -8.80 3.71
CA TYR A 86 -2.35 -9.20 3.52
C TYR A 86 -2.06 -10.59 4.12
N GLU A 87 -2.57 -10.88 5.31
CA GLU A 87 -2.38 -12.19 5.97
C GLU A 87 -2.99 -13.35 5.16
N ARG A 88 -4.18 -13.15 4.56
CA ARG A 88 -4.81 -14.12 3.65
C ARG A 88 -3.99 -14.33 2.38
N LEU A 89 -3.23 -13.34 1.95
CA LEU A 89 -2.33 -13.45 0.79
C LEU A 89 -0.96 -14.06 1.16
N GLY A 90 -0.73 -14.40 2.42
CA GLY A 90 0.48 -15.06 2.90
C GLY A 90 1.54 -14.13 3.48
N TYR A 91 1.22 -12.85 3.65
CA TYR A 91 2.11 -11.93 4.36
C TYR A 91 2.11 -12.23 5.86
N ARG A 92 3.23 -11.97 6.52
CA ARG A 92 3.43 -12.14 7.96
C ARG A 92 4.05 -10.90 8.56
N GLY A 93 3.64 -10.55 9.79
CA GLY A 93 4.22 -9.45 10.54
C GLY A 93 5.70 -9.69 10.80
N THR A 94 6.52 -8.66 10.63
CA THR A 94 7.97 -8.73 10.94
C THR A 94 8.28 -8.26 12.36
N GLY A 95 7.31 -7.70 13.08
CA GLY A 95 7.52 -7.03 14.36
C GLY A 95 8.17 -5.64 14.23
N GLU A 96 8.55 -5.21 13.03
CA GLU A 96 9.06 -3.85 12.80
C GLU A 96 7.90 -2.86 12.84
N MET A 97 7.86 -2.06 13.90
CA MET A 97 6.85 -1.04 14.13
C MET A 97 7.38 0.35 13.77
N THR A 98 6.54 1.20 13.20
CA THR A 98 6.84 2.62 12.96
C THR A 98 5.70 3.47 13.49
N THR A 99 6.00 4.41 14.38
CA THR A 99 5.02 5.39 14.87
C THR A 99 5.31 6.75 14.27
N SER A 100 4.32 7.32 13.59
CA SER A 100 4.43 8.62 12.93
C SER A 100 3.35 9.57 13.47
N SER A 101 3.75 10.80 13.77
CA SER A 101 2.82 11.89 14.10
C SER A 101 2.79 12.90 12.97
N TYR A 102 1.58 13.25 12.50
CA TYR A 102 1.39 14.23 11.44
C TYR A 102 0.21 15.15 11.74
N ALA A 103 0.34 16.39 11.29
CA ALA A 103 -0.75 17.35 11.32
C ALA A 103 -1.63 17.22 10.07
N TYR A 104 -2.94 17.20 10.24
CA TYR A 104 -3.91 17.28 9.14
C TYR A 104 -4.95 18.35 9.45
N VAL A 105 -5.55 18.92 8.42
CA VAL A 105 -6.65 19.88 8.57
C VAL A 105 -7.95 19.10 8.43
N ASP A 106 -8.83 19.19 9.43
CA ASP A 106 -10.15 18.56 9.39
C ASP A 106 -11.14 19.34 8.51
N ASP A 107 -12.35 18.81 8.34
CA ASP A 107 -13.40 19.42 7.49
C ASP A 107 -13.85 20.81 7.98
N ALA A 108 -13.53 21.16 9.23
CA ALA A 108 -13.79 22.48 9.82
C ALA A 108 -12.63 23.47 9.65
N GLY A 109 -11.55 23.07 8.96
CA GLY A 109 -10.38 23.91 8.76
C GLY A 109 -9.42 23.94 9.97
N VAL A 110 -9.61 23.07 10.95
CA VAL A 110 -8.79 23.05 12.17
C VAL A 110 -7.63 22.07 12.00
N THR A 111 -6.42 22.53 12.30
CA THR A 111 -5.24 21.67 12.36
C THR A 111 -5.34 20.71 13.55
N ARG A 112 -5.39 19.41 13.25
CA ARG A 112 -5.37 18.30 14.20
C ARG A 112 -4.05 17.56 14.13
N GLN A 113 -3.66 16.93 15.23
CA GLN A 113 -2.56 15.98 15.27
C GLN A 113 -3.13 14.56 15.22
N ALA A 114 -2.57 13.72 14.37
CA ALA A 114 -2.78 12.28 14.38
C ALA A 114 -1.45 11.58 14.70
N THR A 115 -1.53 10.52 15.50
CA THR A 115 -0.43 9.57 15.69
C THR A 115 -0.92 8.22 15.20
N GLU A 116 -0.17 7.61 14.29
CA GLU A 116 -0.44 6.29 13.74
C GLU A 116 0.76 5.38 13.97
N THR A 117 0.49 4.13 14.33
CA THR A 117 1.51 3.08 14.41
C THR A 117 1.21 2.06 13.32
N ASP A 118 2.21 1.76 12.50
CA ASP A 118 2.19 0.75 11.45
C ASP A 118 3.10 -0.42 11.82
N GLU A 119 2.69 -1.64 11.46
CA GLU A 119 3.57 -2.80 11.41
C GLU A 119 3.99 -3.08 9.96
N ARG A 120 5.26 -3.42 9.74
CA ARG A 120 5.70 -3.98 8.46
C ARG A 120 5.35 -5.47 8.37
N LEU A 121 4.71 -5.84 7.27
CA LEU A 121 4.46 -7.23 6.89
C LEU A 121 5.29 -7.59 5.66
N ALA A 122 5.69 -8.85 5.55
CA ALA A 122 6.50 -9.34 4.44
C ALA A 122 6.03 -10.70 3.92
N LYS A 123 6.34 -10.97 2.65
CA LYS A 123 6.13 -12.27 2.00
C LYS A 123 7.32 -12.60 1.09
N GLY A 124 7.81 -13.82 1.18
CA GLY A 124 8.74 -14.39 0.20
C GLY A 124 7.98 -14.88 -1.03
N LEU A 125 8.52 -14.63 -2.22
CA LEU A 125 7.95 -14.94 -3.53
C LEU A 125 8.95 -15.85 -4.25
N GLY A 126 8.52 -17.07 -4.58
CA GLY A 126 9.32 -18.10 -5.24
C GLY A 126 8.99 -18.23 -6.71
#